data_AF-A0A923V8U9-F1
#
_entry.id   AF-A0A923V8U9-F1
#
_cell.length_a   1.000
_cell.length_b   1.000
_cell.length_c   1.000
_cell.angle_alpha   90.00
_cell.angle_beta   90.00
_cell.angle_gamma   90.00
#
_symmetry.space_group_name_H-M   'P 1'
#
loop_
_entity.id
_entity.type
_entity.pdbx_description
1 polymer ?
#
loop_
_entity_poly.entity_id
_entity_poly.type
_entity_poly.pdbx_seq_one_letter_code
_entity_poly.pdbx_strand_id
1 'polypeptide(L)'
;MSFELPSTTTPPAAAPTKEEELAQLTLAFKTRYTASFSYVIDFKPSSYMNSGGGGGTVVGVCEVYSDGSKQIHMNQDWWPTATQLKKMVLAFHELGHCYFQRAHDSRTYSGGRPYSMMNPIVDPVAFYFSAYSAYYLDELKNPMALSIQNYPITYKTYSDGFCDEEF
;
A
#
# COMPACT_ATOMS: atom_id res chain seq x y z
N MET A 1 -38.56 -19.08 -44.58
CA MET A 1 -38.42 -19.50 -43.17
C MET A 1 -36.97 -19.29 -42.79
N SER A 2 -36.68 -18.19 -42.10
CA SER A 2 -35.32 -17.87 -41.65
C SER A 2 -35.23 -18.27 -40.19
N PHE A 3 -34.30 -19.17 -39.87
CA PHE A 3 -33.95 -19.52 -38.50
C PHE A 3 -32.97 -18.46 -37.98
N GLU A 4 -33.43 -17.62 -37.05
CA GLU A 4 -32.53 -16.79 -36.25
C GLU A 4 -31.81 -17.70 -35.24
N LEU A 5 -30.47 -17.71 -35.29
CA LEU A 5 -29.65 -18.36 -34.28
C LEU A 5 -29.61 -17.48 -33.02
N PRO A 6 -29.73 -18.06 -31.81
CA PRO A 6 -29.68 -17.29 -30.59
C PRO A 6 -28.28 -16.70 -30.38
N SER A 7 -28.23 -15.37 -30.27
CA SER A 7 -27.02 -14.61 -29.92
C SER A 7 -26.59 -14.95 -28.50
N THR A 8 -25.45 -15.62 -28.36
CA THR A 8 -24.81 -15.92 -27.07
C THR A 8 -23.89 -14.78 -26.67
N THR A 9 -24.45 -13.57 -26.48
CA THR A 9 -23.73 -12.53 -25.76
C THR A 9 -23.85 -12.82 -24.27
N THR A 10 -22.86 -13.53 -23.73
CA THR A 10 -22.64 -13.62 -22.27
C THR A 10 -22.60 -12.20 -21.71
N PRO A 11 -23.39 -11.86 -20.69
CA PRO A 11 -23.30 -10.55 -20.05
C PRO A 11 -21.86 -10.29 -19.60
N PRO A 12 -21.33 -9.06 -19.76
CA PRO A 12 -20.01 -8.73 -19.23
C PRO A 12 -19.98 -9.07 -17.74
N ALA A 13 -18.90 -9.74 -17.30
CA ALA A 13 -18.72 -10.11 -15.90
C ALA A 13 -18.93 -8.87 -15.01
N ALA A 14 -19.71 -9.01 -13.94
CA ALA A 14 -19.92 -7.94 -12.98
C ALA A 14 -18.57 -7.43 -12.47
N ALA A 15 -18.44 -6.12 -12.27
CA ALA A 15 -17.25 -5.55 -11.66
C ALA A 15 -17.05 -6.17 -10.25
N PRO A 16 -15.81 -6.46 -9.84
CA PRO A 16 -15.54 -7.04 -8.53
C PRO A 16 -16.01 -6.08 -7.42
N THR A 17 -16.53 -6.67 -6.35
CA THR A 17 -16.76 -5.98 -5.08
C THR A 17 -15.45 -5.47 -4.49
N LYS A 18 -15.52 -4.47 -3.60
CA LYS A 18 -14.31 -3.94 -2.92
C LYS A 18 -13.60 -5.02 -2.09
N GLU A 19 -14.35 -5.96 -1.52
CA GLU A 19 -13.82 -7.12 -0.79
C GLU A 19 -13.07 -8.07 -1.72
N GLU A 20 -13.60 -8.33 -2.92
CA GLU A 20 -12.92 -9.16 -3.93
C GLU A 20 -11.65 -8.48 -4.46
N GLU A 21 -11.69 -7.16 -4.73
CA GLU A 21 -10.50 -6.40 -5.11
C GLU A 21 -9.41 -6.48 -4.04
N LEU A 22 -9.78 -6.29 -2.77
CA LEU A 22 -8.86 -6.35 -1.65
C LEU A 22 -8.30 -7.77 -1.45
N ALA A 23 -9.13 -8.80 -1.63
CA ALA A 23 -8.71 -10.20 -1.58
C ALA A 23 -7.70 -10.52 -2.69
N GLN A 24 -7.93 -10.02 -3.92
CA GLN A 24 -7.00 -10.17 -5.04
C GLN A 24 -5.65 -9.49 -4.76
N LEU A 25 -5.66 -8.27 -4.22
CA LEU A 25 -4.44 -7.55 -3.86
C LEU A 25 -3.67 -8.25 -2.73
N THR A 26 -4.38 -8.77 -1.73
CA THR A 26 -3.80 -9.56 -0.64
C THR A 26 -3.16 -10.84 -1.17
N LEU A 27 -3.85 -11.54 -2.08
CA LEU A 27 -3.32 -12.74 -2.74
C LEU A 27 -2.09 -12.41 -3.60
N ALA A 28 -2.11 -11.28 -4.32
CA ALA A 28 -0.98 -10.83 -5.12
C ALA A 28 0.25 -10.56 -4.24
N PHE A 29 0.08 -9.93 -3.07
CA PHE A 29 1.15 -9.73 -2.10
C PHE A 29 1.69 -11.06 -1.57
N LYS A 30 0.80 -11.95 -1.12
CA LYS A 30 1.17 -13.29 -0.62
C LYS A 30 1.96 -14.08 -1.65
N THR A 31 1.49 -14.07 -2.90
CA THR A 31 2.15 -14.76 -4.01
C THR A 31 3.51 -14.15 -4.30
N ARG A 32 3.60 -12.83 -4.44
CA ARG A 32 4.85 -12.13 -4.78
C ARG A 32 5.94 -12.35 -3.74
N TYR A 33 5.61 -12.24 -2.47
CA TYR A 33 6.60 -12.30 -1.39
C TYR A 33 6.69 -13.65 -0.70
N THR A 34 5.94 -14.66 -1.19
CA THR A 34 5.76 -15.96 -0.52
C THR A 34 5.35 -15.77 0.94
N ALA A 35 4.51 -14.76 1.20
CA ALA A 35 4.14 -14.34 2.54
C ALA A 35 3.02 -15.22 3.11
N SER A 36 3.15 -15.60 4.38
CA SER A 36 2.14 -16.35 5.12
C SER A 36 1.67 -15.55 6.31
N PHE A 37 0.40 -15.17 6.31
CA PHE A 37 -0.26 -14.47 7.41
C PHE A 37 -1.78 -14.68 7.37
N SER A 38 -2.41 -14.47 8.53
CA SER A 38 -3.85 -14.56 8.75
C SER A 38 -4.44 -13.27 9.33
N TYR A 39 -3.88 -12.11 8.98
CA TYR A 39 -4.41 -10.80 9.37
C TYR A 39 -5.88 -10.66 8.94
N VAL A 40 -6.68 -10.07 9.81
CA VAL A 40 -7.97 -9.52 9.41
C VAL A 40 -7.69 -8.25 8.61
N ILE A 41 -8.29 -8.15 7.42
CA ILE A 41 -8.22 -6.96 6.58
C ILE A 41 -9.65 -6.58 6.24
N ASP A 42 -10.11 -5.43 6.75
CA ASP A 42 -11.49 -4.99 6.61
C ASP A 42 -11.59 -3.53 6.13
N PHE A 43 -12.83 -3.03 6.03
CA PHE A 43 -13.14 -1.67 5.64
C PHE A 43 -13.75 -0.89 6.80
N LYS A 44 -13.32 0.36 6.97
CA LYS A 44 -13.83 1.29 8.00
C LYS A 44 -14.23 2.64 7.39
N PRO A 45 -15.24 3.34 7.94
CA PRO A 45 -15.60 4.70 7.52
C PRO A 45 -14.47 5.68 7.80
N SER A 46 -14.43 6.79 7.07
CA SER A 46 -13.48 7.88 7.31
C SER A 46 -13.56 8.42 8.74
N SER A 47 -14.75 8.38 9.37
CA SER A 47 -14.91 8.78 10.77
C SER A 47 -14.12 7.90 11.74
N TYR A 48 -13.99 6.60 11.45
CA TYR A 48 -13.13 5.69 12.21
C TYR A 48 -11.66 6.01 11.94
N MET A 49 -11.28 6.09 10.65
CA MET A 49 -9.89 6.29 10.21
C MET A 49 -9.27 7.59 10.74
N ASN A 50 -10.07 8.65 10.89
CA ASN A 50 -9.59 9.98 11.32
C ASN A 50 -9.89 10.30 12.80
N SER A 51 -10.30 9.31 13.60
CA SER A 51 -10.66 9.50 15.01
C SER A 51 -9.49 9.97 15.90
N GLY A 52 -8.25 9.83 15.44
CA GLY A 52 -7.03 10.24 16.15
C GLY A 52 -6.67 11.74 16.07
N GLY A 53 -7.45 12.57 15.38
CA GLY A 53 -7.27 14.03 15.39
C GLY A 53 -6.05 14.59 14.64
N GLY A 54 -5.31 13.77 13.90
CA GLY A 54 -4.28 14.24 12.96
C GLY A 54 -4.93 14.94 11.77
N GLY A 55 -4.46 16.15 11.42
CA GLY A 55 -5.07 17.00 10.38
C GLY A 55 -4.99 16.49 8.93
N GLY A 56 -4.81 15.20 8.70
CA GLY A 56 -4.73 14.57 7.38
C GLY A 56 -5.68 13.38 7.24
N THR A 57 -6.10 13.07 6.01
CA THR A 57 -6.98 11.94 5.72
C THR A 57 -6.23 10.62 5.75
N VAL A 58 -6.57 9.75 6.72
CA VAL A 58 -6.06 8.38 6.76
C VAL A 58 -6.89 7.50 5.82
N VAL A 59 -6.21 6.86 4.86
CA VAL A 59 -6.85 6.01 3.83
C VAL A 59 -6.60 4.52 4.04
N GLY A 60 -5.62 4.16 4.86
CA GLY A 60 -5.35 2.82 5.36
C GLY A 60 -4.57 2.88 6.67
N VAL A 61 -4.66 1.82 7.47
CA VAL A 61 -3.84 1.67 8.68
C VAL A 61 -3.65 0.19 9.00
N CYS A 62 -2.42 -0.18 9.40
CA CYS A 62 -2.11 -1.41 10.12
C CYS A 62 -2.16 -1.12 11.64
N GLU A 63 -3.23 -1.56 12.30
CA GLU A 63 -3.35 -1.54 13.76
C GLU A 63 -2.60 -2.73 14.36
N VAL A 64 -1.81 -2.45 15.40
CA VAL A 64 -1.12 -3.46 16.20
C VAL A 64 -1.66 -3.37 17.63
N TYR A 65 -2.24 -4.45 18.11
CA TYR A 65 -2.82 -4.53 19.45
C TYR A 65 -1.77 -4.93 20.49
N SER A 66 -2.11 -4.73 21.77
CA SER A 66 -1.21 -5.01 22.90
C SER A 66 -0.82 -6.48 23.04
N ASP A 67 -1.65 -7.39 22.51
CA ASP A 67 -1.38 -8.83 22.44
C ASP A 67 -0.50 -9.23 21.24
N GLY A 68 -0.06 -8.25 20.44
CA GLY A 68 0.74 -8.45 19.23
C GLY A 68 -0.06 -8.88 18.00
N SER A 69 -1.38 -9.05 18.12
CA SER A 69 -2.24 -9.26 16.95
C SER A 69 -2.26 -8.00 16.08
N LYS A 70 -2.46 -8.20 14.77
CA LYS A 70 -2.46 -7.12 13.79
C LYS A 70 -3.70 -7.19 12.92
N GLN A 71 -4.27 -6.03 12.64
CA GLN A 71 -5.42 -5.86 11.76
C GLN A 71 -5.16 -4.70 10.81
N ILE A 72 -5.62 -4.85 9.57
CA ILE A 72 -5.52 -3.78 8.57
C ILE A 72 -6.92 -3.24 8.30
N HIS A 73 -7.05 -1.93 8.33
CA HIS A 73 -8.27 -1.23 7.99
C HIS A 73 -8.05 -0.39 6.73
N MET A 74 -8.89 -0.58 5.73
CA MET A 74 -8.94 0.26 4.53
C MET A 74 -10.07 1.27 4.66
N ASN A 75 -9.85 2.50 4.21
CA ASN A 75 -10.89 3.52 4.21
C ASN A 75 -11.94 3.20 3.13
N GLN A 76 -13.16 2.88 3.57
CA GLN A 76 -14.25 2.47 2.71
C GLN A 76 -14.79 3.59 1.80
N ASP A 77 -14.64 4.85 2.22
CA ASP A 77 -15.16 6.00 1.48
C ASP A 77 -14.15 6.44 0.41
N TRP A 78 -12.85 6.26 0.69
CA TRP A 78 -11.77 6.53 -0.26
C TRP A 78 -11.65 5.43 -1.32
N TRP A 79 -11.76 4.16 -0.93
CA TRP A 79 -11.55 3.00 -1.82
C TRP A 79 -12.28 3.07 -3.18
N PRO A 80 -13.59 3.38 -3.26
CA PRO A 80 -14.29 3.43 -4.54
C PRO A 80 -13.83 4.58 -5.45
N THR A 81 -13.20 5.62 -4.89
CA THR A 81 -12.67 6.76 -5.65
C THR A 81 -11.24 6.52 -6.16
N ALA A 82 -10.57 5.50 -5.62
CA ALA A 82 -9.19 5.20 -5.93
C ALA A 82 -9.05 4.39 -7.22
N THR A 83 -8.06 4.75 -8.04
CA THR A 83 -7.63 3.91 -9.17
C THR A 83 -7.10 2.55 -8.67
N GLN A 84 -7.14 1.52 -9.52
CA GLN A 84 -6.60 0.20 -9.19
C GLN A 84 -5.13 0.26 -8.72
N LEU A 85 -4.33 1.14 -9.32
CA LEU A 85 -2.95 1.36 -8.93
C LEU A 85 -2.83 1.92 -7.51
N LYS A 86 -3.62 2.94 -7.16
CA LYS A 86 -3.66 3.50 -5.79
C LYS A 86 -4.11 2.47 -4.77
N LYS A 87 -5.12 1.66 -5.08
CA LYS A 87 -5.58 0.55 -4.23
C LYS A 87 -4.46 -0.46 -3.97
N MET A 88 -3.71 -0.84 -5.01
CA MET A 88 -2.57 -1.75 -4.89
C MET A 88 -1.44 -1.15 -4.05
N VAL A 89 -1.05 0.10 -4.33
CA VAL A 89 -0.01 0.79 -3.55
C VAL A 89 -0.38 0.86 -2.08
N LEU A 90 -1.62 1.26 -1.76
CA LEU A 90 -2.11 1.29 -0.38
C LEU A 90 -2.09 -0.10 0.26
N ALA A 91 -2.66 -1.12 -0.40
CA ALA A 91 -2.69 -2.46 0.15
C ALA A 91 -1.30 -3.00 0.45
N PHE A 92 -0.34 -2.76 -0.45
CA PHE A 92 1.05 -3.20 -0.26
C PHE A 92 1.77 -2.37 0.82
N HIS A 93 1.45 -1.09 0.95
CA HIS A 93 1.95 -0.22 2.02
C HIS A 93 1.52 -0.72 3.40
N GLU A 94 0.22 -0.97 3.61
CA GLU A 94 -0.28 -1.48 4.91
C GLU A 94 0.25 -2.88 5.22
N LEU A 95 0.37 -3.74 4.21
CA LEU A 95 1.01 -5.03 4.37
C LEU A 95 2.52 -4.89 4.64
N GLY A 96 3.16 -3.84 4.16
CA GLY A 96 4.54 -3.47 4.51
C GLY A 96 4.69 -3.18 6.00
N HIS A 97 3.76 -2.43 6.58
CA HIS A 97 3.71 -2.22 8.04
C HIS A 97 3.48 -3.54 8.78
N CYS A 98 2.43 -4.28 8.42
CA CYS A 98 1.98 -5.43 9.18
C CYS A 98 2.92 -6.65 9.04
N TYR A 99 3.40 -6.94 7.83
CA TYR A 99 4.21 -8.13 7.55
C TYR A 99 5.72 -7.86 7.67
N PHE A 100 6.23 -6.81 7.03
CA PHE A 100 7.66 -6.48 7.03
C PHE A 100 8.08 -5.54 8.17
N GLN A 101 7.15 -5.11 9.02
CA GLN A 101 7.42 -4.21 10.17
C GLN A 101 8.09 -2.89 9.74
N ARG A 102 7.72 -2.38 8.57
CA ARG A 102 8.30 -1.13 8.05
C ARG A 102 7.66 0.07 8.72
N ALA A 103 8.45 1.10 8.98
CA ALA A 103 7.95 2.43 9.32
C ALA A 103 7.71 3.24 8.04
N HIS A 104 6.98 4.36 8.17
CA HIS A 104 6.92 5.34 7.10
C HIS A 104 8.32 5.85 6.73
N ASP A 105 8.52 6.16 5.45
CA ASP A 105 9.73 6.81 4.95
C ASP A 105 9.35 7.96 4.02
N SER A 106 9.41 9.18 4.57
CA SER A 106 9.00 10.42 3.91
C SER A 106 10.06 10.99 2.97
N ARG A 107 11.25 10.37 2.86
CA ARG A 107 12.32 10.86 1.98
C ARG A 107 11.86 10.88 0.53
N THR A 108 12.41 11.83 -0.23
CA THR A 108 12.17 11.97 -1.67
C THR A 108 13.48 12.19 -2.40
N TYR A 109 13.58 11.68 -3.63
CA TYR A 109 14.67 12.02 -4.53
C TYR A 109 14.53 13.44 -5.09
N SER A 110 15.61 14.00 -5.64
CA SER A 110 15.54 15.21 -6.46
C SER A 110 14.48 15.05 -7.57
N GLY A 111 13.47 15.93 -7.58
CA GLY A 111 12.31 15.82 -8.47
C GLY A 111 11.04 15.32 -7.80
N GLY A 112 11.06 15.05 -6.49
CA GLY A 112 9.85 14.77 -5.70
C GLY A 112 9.33 13.34 -5.80
N ARG A 113 10.11 12.43 -6.40
CA ARG A 113 9.79 10.99 -6.39
C ARG A 113 9.99 10.43 -4.97
N PRO A 114 9.00 9.76 -4.37
CA PRO A 114 9.17 9.09 -3.07
C PRO A 114 10.31 8.09 -3.08
N TYR A 115 11.13 8.11 -2.05
CA TYR A 115 12.22 7.16 -1.88
C TYR A 115 11.70 5.74 -1.64
N SER A 116 10.56 5.60 -0.98
CA SER A 116 10.00 4.31 -0.58
C SER A 116 8.53 4.17 -0.95
N MET A 117 8.07 2.92 -1.11
CA MET A 117 6.62 2.63 -1.11
C MET A 117 6.00 2.95 0.25
N MET A 118 6.79 2.99 1.32
CA MET A 118 6.38 3.37 2.66
C MET A 118 6.23 4.89 2.86
N ASN A 119 6.22 5.68 1.79
CA ASN A 119 5.88 7.10 1.93
C ASN A 119 4.45 7.26 2.44
N PRO A 120 4.21 8.13 3.45
CA PRO A 120 2.89 8.28 4.07
C PRO A 120 1.83 8.85 3.12
N ILE A 121 2.23 9.36 1.94
CA ILE A 121 1.32 9.90 0.94
C ILE A 121 1.28 8.94 -0.28
N VAL A 122 0.14 8.29 -0.47
CA VAL A 122 -0.07 7.28 -1.54
C VAL A 122 0.05 7.89 -2.94
N ASP A 123 -0.43 9.12 -3.13
CA ASP A 123 -0.59 9.73 -4.45
C ASP A 123 0.73 9.91 -5.22
N PRO A 124 1.79 10.49 -4.62
CA PRO A 124 3.11 10.54 -5.25
C PRO A 124 3.68 9.15 -5.56
N VAL A 125 3.50 8.16 -4.67
CA VAL A 125 4.00 6.79 -4.91
C VAL A 125 3.29 6.20 -6.12
N ALA A 126 1.98 6.31 -6.19
CA ALA A 126 1.18 5.80 -7.31
C ALA A 126 1.54 6.50 -8.63
N PHE A 127 1.78 7.81 -8.62
CA PHE A 127 2.21 8.55 -9.81
C PHE A 127 3.52 8.02 -10.40
N TYR A 128 4.51 7.73 -9.54
CA TYR A 128 5.81 7.24 -9.98
C TYR A 128 5.86 5.70 -10.15
N PHE A 129 4.87 4.97 -9.64
CA PHE A 129 4.90 3.51 -9.59
C PHE A 129 5.07 2.87 -10.96
N SER A 130 4.35 3.33 -11.99
CA SER A 130 4.43 2.73 -13.33
C SER A 130 5.84 2.75 -13.92
N ALA A 131 6.63 3.78 -13.61
CA ALA A 131 8.02 3.90 -14.06
C ALA A 131 9.02 3.15 -13.16
N TYR A 132 8.69 2.92 -11.89
CA TYR A 132 9.61 2.40 -10.87
C TYR A 132 9.04 1.22 -10.09
N SER A 133 8.16 0.43 -10.71
CA SER A 133 7.41 -0.64 -10.04
C SER A 133 8.33 -1.72 -9.47
N ALA A 134 9.33 -2.16 -10.25
CA ALA A 134 10.33 -3.13 -9.79
C ALA A 134 11.05 -2.63 -8.54
N TYR A 135 11.50 -1.36 -8.55
CA TYR A 135 12.17 -0.74 -7.41
C TYR A 135 11.28 -0.74 -6.16
N TYR A 136 10.06 -0.20 -6.23
CA TYR A 136 9.20 -0.07 -5.06
C TYR A 136 8.80 -1.43 -4.49
N LEU A 137 8.59 -2.41 -5.35
CA LEU A 137 8.22 -3.75 -4.91
C LEU A 137 9.41 -4.52 -4.31
N ASP A 138 10.64 -4.35 -4.81
CA ASP A 138 11.81 -5.01 -4.23
C ASP A 138 12.25 -4.34 -2.91
N GLU A 139 12.19 -3.01 -2.87
CA GLU A 139 12.46 -2.18 -1.69
C GLU A 139 11.48 -2.49 -0.54
N LEU A 140 10.23 -2.83 -0.86
CA LEU A 140 9.22 -3.19 0.14
C LEU A 140 9.66 -4.33 1.04
N LYS A 141 10.23 -5.41 0.47
CA LYS A 141 10.75 -6.55 1.24
C LYS A 141 12.16 -6.29 1.76
N ASN A 142 12.98 -5.59 0.99
CA ASN A 142 14.39 -5.42 1.26
C ASN A 142 14.77 -3.93 1.25
N PRO A 143 14.47 -3.16 2.31
CA PRO A 143 14.76 -1.72 2.37
C PRO A 143 16.26 -1.40 2.24
N MET A 144 17.13 -2.38 2.53
CA MET A 144 18.59 -2.27 2.38
C MET A 144 19.15 -2.84 1.07
N ALA A 145 18.37 -3.57 0.26
CA ALA A 145 18.89 -4.21 -0.96
C ALA A 145 19.20 -3.24 -2.11
N LEU A 146 19.02 -1.93 -1.89
CA LEU A 146 19.42 -0.88 -2.81
C LEU A 146 20.81 -0.29 -2.48
N SER A 147 21.48 -0.79 -1.43
CA SER A 147 22.83 -0.36 -1.03
C SER A 147 23.98 -1.09 -1.77
N ILE A 148 23.83 -1.36 -3.07
CA ILE A 148 24.99 -1.48 -3.96
C ILE A 148 25.09 -0.21 -4.83
N GLN A 149 25.09 0.93 -4.14
CA GLN A 149 25.92 2.07 -4.48
C GLN A 149 26.62 2.45 -3.18
N ASN A 150 27.95 2.31 -3.13
CA ASN A 150 28.76 2.52 -1.93
C ASN A 150 28.48 3.88 -1.27
N TYR A 151 27.76 3.90 -0.15
CA TYR A 151 27.81 4.97 0.84
C TYR A 151 27.56 4.39 2.25
N PRO A 152 28.45 4.62 3.24
CA PRO A 152 28.15 4.31 4.62
C PRO A 152 27.25 5.41 5.18
N ILE A 153 26.04 5.10 5.66
CA ILE A 153 25.21 6.08 6.36
C ILE A 153 24.76 5.50 7.69
N THR A 154 25.10 6.22 8.76
CA THR A 154 24.70 5.93 10.15
C THR A 154 23.56 6.89 10.49
N TYR A 155 22.47 6.43 11.11
CA TYR A 155 21.33 7.28 11.48
C TYR A 155 21.40 7.73 12.94
N LYS A 156 21.02 8.98 13.21
CA LYS A 156 20.69 9.50 14.56
C LYS A 156 19.27 10.08 14.52
N THR A 157 18.39 9.56 15.36
CA THR A 157 16.99 10.00 15.46
C THR A 157 16.85 11.11 16.50
N TYR A 158 16.19 12.22 16.13
CA TYR A 158 15.79 13.29 17.05
C TYR A 158 14.33 13.13 17.51
N SER A 159 14.02 13.71 18.67
CA SER A 159 12.75 13.56 19.38
C SER A 159 11.54 14.24 18.71
N ASP A 160 11.74 14.93 17.59
CA ASP A 160 10.71 15.63 16.81
C ASP A 160 10.39 14.94 15.46
N GLY A 161 11.05 13.82 15.16
CA GLY A 161 10.77 13.01 13.97
C GLY A 161 11.30 13.56 12.66
N PHE A 162 12.14 14.59 12.66
CA PHE A 162 12.91 15.02 11.49
C PHE A 162 14.24 14.26 11.40
N CYS A 163 14.57 13.77 10.21
CA CYS A 163 15.86 13.15 9.89
C CYS A 163 16.62 14.07 8.93
N ASP A 164 17.62 14.79 9.44
CA ASP A 164 18.60 15.48 8.60
C ASP A 164 19.79 14.54 8.32
N GLU A 165 20.27 14.54 7.07
CA GLU A 165 21.47 13.82 6.64
C GLU A 165 22.71 14.59 7.12
N GLU A 166 23.61 13.95 7.88
CA GLU A 166 24.97 14.47 8.07
C GLU A 166 25.91 13.82 7.04
N PHE A 167 26.72 14.65 6.37
CA PHE A 167 27.81 14.23 5.48
C PHE A 167 29.02 13.72 6.27
#